data_AF-A0A2A3AZE1-F1
#
_entry.id   AF-A0A2A3AZE1-F1
#
_cell.length_a   1.000
_cell.length_b   1.000
_cell.length_c   1.000
_cell.angle_alpha   90.00
_cell.angle_beta   90.00
_cell.angle_gamma   90.00
#
_symmetry.space_group_name_H-M   'P 1'
#
loop_
_entity.id
_entity.type
_entity.pdbx_description
1 polymer ?
#
loop_
_entity_poly.entity_id
_entity_poly.type
_entity_poly.pdbx_seq_one_letter_code
_entity_poly.pdbx_strand_id
1 'polypeptide(L)' 'MTKLFEHAVQRVRTLPPELQDEYARVLLRLAGEVGDEPIHQLSREEKASLAMSRAQAARGEFATDEEVRAVWAKHGL' A
#
# COMPACT_ATOMS: atom_id res chain seq x y z
N MET A 1 -17.90 17.97 12.54
CA MET A 1 -17.38 17.12 11.44
C MET A 1 -17.42 17.92 10.15
N THR A 2 -16.60 17.58 9.15
CA THR A 2 -16.82 18.12 7.80
C THR A 2 -18.13 17.57 7.26
N LYS A 3 -18.81 18.32 6.37
CA LYS A 3 -20.08 17.88 5.76
C LYS A 3 -19.96 16.52 5.08
N LEU A 4 -18.80 16.27 4.45
CA LEU A 4 -18.50 15.00 3.80
C LEU A 4 -18.37 13.84 4.79
N PHE A 5 -17.62 14.05 5.88
CA PHE A 5 -17.40 13.00 6.88
C PHE A 5 -18.70 12.67 7.63
N GLU A 6 -19.52 13.67 7.94
CA GLU A 6 -20.84 13.48 8.54
C GLU A 6 -21.76 12.64 7.65
N HIS A 7 -21.82 12.95 6.35
CA HIS A 7 -22.61 12.16 5.40
C HIS A 7 -22.11 10.71 5.31
N ALA A 8 -20.80 10.49 5.29
CA ALA A 8 -20.23 9.14 5.29
C ALA A 8 -20.63 8.34 6.54
N VAL A 9 -20.53 8.94 7.73
CA VAL A 9 -20.96 8.31 9.00
C VAL A 9 -22.46 7.97 8.97
N GLN A 10 -23.31 8.87 8.48
CA GLN A 10 -24.75 8.59 8.36
C GLN A 10 -25.03 7.43 7.41
N ARG A 11 -24.28 7.31 6.30
CA ARG A 11 -24.44 6.19 5.36
C ARG A 11 -23.97 4.86 5.94
N VAL A 12 -22.90 4.86 6.73
CA VAL A 12 -22.38 3.65 7.39
C VAL A 12 -23.36 3.18 8.47
N ARG A 13 -23.99 4.10 9.22
CA ARG A 13 -24.98 3.76 10.26
C ARG A 13 -26.18 2.95 9.76
N THR A 14 -26.51 3.00 8.48
CA THR A 14 -27.63 2.22 7.89
C THR A 14 -27.22 0.80 7.46
N LEU A 15 -25.95 0.43 7.60
CA LEU A 15 -25.44 -0.90 7.24
C LEU A 15 -25.65 -1.91 8.38
N PRO A 16 -25.60 -3.23 8.10
CA PRO A 16 -25.47 -4.26 9.13
C PRO A 16 -24.26 -4.02 10.07
N PRO A 17 -24.36 -4.41 11.36
CA PRO A 17 -23.30 -4.18 12.34
C PRO A 17 -21.91 -4.66 11.89
N GLU A 18 -21.83 -5.80 11.22
CA GLU A 18 -20.57 -6.40 10.77
C GLU A 18 -19.86 -5.49 9.76
N LEU A 19 -20.63 -4.89 8.83
CA LEU A 19 -20.10 -3.94 7.86
C LEU A 19 -19.75 -2.61 8.52
N GLN A 20 -20.53 -2.15 9.51
CA GLN A 20 -20.17 -0.94 10.27
C GLN A 20 -18.78 -1.08 10.91
N ASP A 21 -18.49 -2.23 11.50
CA ASP A 21 -17.18 -2.53 12.10
C ASP A 21 -16.06 -2.59 11.05
N GLU A 22 -16.31 -3.12 9.85
CA GLU A 22 -15.32 -3.10 8.77
C GLU A 22 -14.94 -1.68 8.35
N TYR A 23 -15.94 -0.80 8.16
CA TYR A 23 -15.69 0.61 7.87
C TYR A 23 -14.96 1.31 9.04
N ALA A 24 -15.33 1.00 10.28
CA ALA A 24 -14.65 1.52 11.46
C ALA A 24 -13.18 1.11 11.50
N ARG A 25 -12.85 -0.17 11.26
CA ARG A 25 -11.45 -0.64 11.23
C ARG A 25 -10.60 0.08 10.18
N VAL A 26 -11.14 0.33 8.99
CA VAL A 26 -10.44 1.09 7.93
C VAL A 26 -10.21 2.54 8.36
N LEU A 27 -11.24 3.20 8.89
CA LEU A 27 -11.13 4.59 9.35
C LEU A 27 -10.11 4.71 10.49
N LEU A 28 -10.14 3.79 11.45
CA LEU A 28 -9.19 3.75 12.56
C LEU A 28 -7.76 3.48 12.08
N ARG A 29 -7.56 2.63 11.07
CA ARG A 29 -6.24 2.44 10.45
C ARG A 29 -5.73 3.72 9.78
N LEU A 30 -6.59 4.40 9.02
CA LEU A 30 -6.24 5.67 8.37
C LEU A 30 -6.00 6.80 9.37
N ALA A 31 -6.66 6.75 10.53
CA ALA A 31 -6.49 7.68 11.65
C ALA A 31 -5.28 7.33 12.55
N GLY A 32 -4.63 6.18 12.33
CA GLY A 32 -3.47 5.73 13.12
C GLY A 32 -3.81 5.05 14.44
N GLU A 33 -5.06 4.63 14.67
CA GLU A 33 -5.50 4.00 15.94
C GLU A 33 -5.44 2.46 15.91
N VAL A 34 -5.62 1.83 14.75
CA VAL A 34 -5.55 0.35 14.61
C VAL A 34 -4.26 -0.01 13.90
N GLY A 35 -3.23 -0.29 14.70
CA GLY A 35 -1.95 -0.82 14.25
C GLY A 35 -1.04 0.24 13.66
N ASP A 36 -0.29 0.91 14.54
CA ASP A 36 1.07 1.32 14.21
C ASP A 36 1.88 0.05 13.89
N GLU A 37 1.67 -0.58 12.73
CA GLU A 37 2.85 -1.09 12.05
C GLU A 37 3.62 0.18 11.69
N PRO A 38 4.76 0.45 12.34
CA PRO A 38 5.49 1.68 12.09
C PRO A 38 5.72 1.77 10.59
N ILE A 39 5.25 2.85 9.97
CA ILE A 39 5.50 3.11 8.55
C ILE A 39 7.00 2.95 8.37
N HIS A 40 7.41 1.93 7.60
CA HIS A 40 8.82 1.60 7.45
C HIS A 40 9.55 2.83 6.91
N GLN A 41 10.40 3.40 7.76
CA GLN A 41 11.20 4.55 7.38
C GLN A 41 12.39 4.04 6.60
N LEU A 42 12.31 4.17 5.28
CA LEU A 42 13.40 3.79 4.40
C LEU A 42 14.71 4.42 4.88
N SER A 43 15.70 3.56 5.11
CA SER A 43 17.07 3.95 5.36
C SER A 43 17.62 4.78 4.19
N ARG A 44 18.75 5.45 4.44
CA ARG A 44 19.44 6.21 3.38
C ARG A 44 19.83 5.30 2.21
N GLU A 45 20.22 4.06 2.50
CA GLU A 45 20.62 3.07 1.51
C GLU A 45 19.43 2.62 0.66
N GLU A 46 18.30 2.29 1.27
CA GLU A 46 17.08 1.92 0.54
C GLU A 46 16.58 3.07 -0.34
N LYS A 47 16.60 4.30 0.16
CA LYS A 47 16.26 5.50 -0.65
C LYS A 47 17.19 5.65 -1.85
N ALA A 48 18.48 5.44 -1.68
CA ALA A 48 19.45 5.50 -2.77
C ALA A 48 19.24 4.37 -3.80
N SER A 49 18.98 3.15 -3.35
CA SER A 49 18.66 2.00 -4.19
C SER A 49 17.42 2.26 -5.05
N LEU A 50 16.35 2.79 -4.45
CA LEU A 50 15.13 3.17 -5.18
C LEU A 50 15.35 4.30 -6.17
N ALA A 51 16.18 5.30 -5.82
CA ALA A 51 16.52 6.39 -6.74
C ALA A 51 17.25 5.86 -7.98
N MET A 52 18.19 4.92 -7.80
CA MET A 52 18.88 4.25 -8.90
C MET A 52 17.91 3.46 -9.77
N SER A 53 17.06 2.61 -9.16
CA SER A 53 16.06 1.81 -9.87
C SER A 53 15.10 2.67 -10.70
N ARG A 54 14.63 3.80 -10.15
CA ARG A 54 13.78 4.74 -10.89
C ARG A 54 14.50 5.38 -12.07
N ALA A 55 15.79 5.69 -11.94
CA ALA A 55 16.57 6.23 -13.04
C ALA A 55 16.79 5.20 -14.16
N GLN A 56 16.99 3.93 -13.82
CA GLN A 56 17.06 2.81 -14.79
C GLN A 56 15.73 2.64 -15.53
N ALA A 57 14.62 2.64 -14.79
CA ALA A 57 13.27 2.55 -15.37
C ALA A 57 12.98 3.70 -16.34
N ALA A 58 13.39 4.93 -16.02
CA ALA A 58 13.25 6.09 -16.90
C ALA A 58 14.05 5.96 -18.21
N ARG A 59 15.13 5.16 -18.21
CA ARG A 59 15.93 4.83 -19.40
C ARG A 59 15.46 3.55 -20.11
N GLY A 60 14.43 2.87 -19.60
CA GLY A 60 13.95 1.60 -20.13
C GLY A 60 14.88 0.42 -19.83
N GLU A 61 15.78 0.54 -18.85
CA GLU A 61 16.68 -0.53 -18.42
C GLU A 61 15.95 -1.52 -17.51
N PHE A 62 15.08 -2.33 -18.13
CA PHE A 62 14.40 -3.43 -17.48
C PHE A 62 15.06 -4.76 -17.87
N ALA A 63 14.88 -5.77 -17.02
CA ALA A 63 15.22 -7.14 -17.39
C ALA A 63 14.39 -7.56 -18.62
N THR A 64 15.03 -8.29 -19.52
CA THR A 64 14.39 -8.93 -20.65
C THR A 64 13.48 -10.07 -20.17
N ASP A 65 12.53 -10.48 -21.01
CA ASP A 65 11.65 -11.60 -20.69
C ASP A 65 12.41 -12.90 -20.44
N GLU A 66 13.55 -13.09 -21.10
CA GLU A 66 14.40 -14.28 -20.91
C GLU A 66 15.09 -14.27 -19.54
N GLU A 67 15.62 -13.13 -19.11
CA GLU A 67 16.19 -12.96 -17.78
C GLU A 67 15.13 -13.17 -16.69
N VAL A 68 13.92 -12.63 -16.87
CA VAL A 68 12.81 -12.83 -15.93
C VAL A 68 12.43 -14.32 -15.84
N ARG A 69 12.30 -15.02 -16.97
CA ARG A 69 12.01 -16.47 -16.98
C ARG A 69 13.11 -17.28 -16.29
N ALA A 70 14.39 -16.92 -16.49
CA ALA A 70 15.50 -17.59 -15.83
C ALA A 70 15.44 -17.44 -14.30
N VAL A 71 15.05 -16.26 -13.81
CA VAL A 71 14.84 -16.04 -12.37
C VAL A 71 13.66 -16.87 -11.85
N TRP A 72 12.52 -16.90 -12.54
CA TRP A 72 11.36 -17.69 -12.12
C TRP A 72 11.63 -19.19 -12.09
N ALA A 73 12.30 -19.72 -13.12
CA ALA A 73 12.68 -21.13 -13.18
C ALA A 73 13.56 -21.55 -11.99
N LYS A 74 14.44 -20.67 -11.49
CA LYS A 74 15.23 -20.90 -10.27
C LYS A 74 14.36 -21.10 -9.02
N HIS A 75 13.17 -20.50 -8.99
CA HIS A 75 12.22 -20.56 -7.89
C HIS A 75 11.05 -21.52 -8.15
N GLY A 76 11.07 -22.28 -9.25
CA GLY A 76 10.02 -23.24 -9.61
C GLY A 76 8.69 -22.61 -10.03
N LEU A 77 8.74 -21.35 -10.50
CA LEU A 77 7.60 -20.59 -11.02
C LEU A 77 7.55 -20.65 -12.56
#